data_AF-G8TT87-F1
#
_entry.id   AF-G8TT87-F1
#
_cell.length_a   1.000
_cell.length_b   1.000
_cell.length_c   1.000
_cell.angle_alpha   90.00
_cell.angle_beta   90.00
_cell.angle_gamma   90.00
#
_symmetry.space_group_name_H-M   'P 1'
#
loop_
_entity.id
_entity.type
_entity.pdbx_description
1 polymer ?
#
loop_
_entity_poly.entity_id
_entity_poly.type
_entity_poly.pdbx_seq_one_letter_code
_entity_poly.pdbx_strand_id
1 'polypeptide(L)'
;MRGMGVSFANCGLPYYVSREIESVDDLLLETPESFRDRFGVRVLTHQEVIEVDTAGQRVLSVSRDTGESAWFPYDALILAPGARPMTPTLPGSDREHVFQLRTVPDAVRLRDYIESRPVRHAVILGAGFIGLEMAEVLTRRQISVTLVDRAPQILPPVDVDLAQYFLARIQPSGIDVRLQQTIDAISDDHVRLTSGEVIPADLVIFALGVRPDVTLAQQMGLRLGTTGAIWVDSGMRTSIPQVFAAGDAVEKRDLVTGQPAWWPLAGVANKEGRVAGTNAVGGNAELSGALGTAILRVDPYTAAVTGLTEKTAAARHVAYQVMYTVKGDHAGYYPGAQDLLTKILFDPESGRLLGAQIAGRVGVDKRVDVLATAIAARMTVDALGELDLAYAPPFGAAKDAVIITGMAADNVRRGLVNPITAGELKKWLANADEKPMLLDVRNPDEVHETGGIGSFFHVPLDDLRQKVEELPSSPDQPLVVYCRSGHRSYVAARMLIQRGYRRVYNLVGGMTAWQAAGA
;
A
#
# COMPACT_ATOMS: atom_id res chain seq x y z
N MET A 1 5.74 11.07 20.65
CA MET A 1 4.42 10.81 21.27
C MET A 1 4.57 11.05 22.74
N ARG A 2 3.84 11.98 23.34
CA ARG A 2 4.01 12.38 24.73
C ARG A 2 2.61 12.59 25.28
N GLY A 3 2.07 11.62 26.01
CA GLY A 3 0.65 11.60 26.39
C GLY A 3 0.27 10.38 27.21
N MET A 4 -0.95 10.43 27.76
CA MET A 4 -1.55 9.65 28.86
C MET A 4 -1.34 8.13 28.93
N GLY A 5 -0.83 7.45 27.90
CA GLY A 5 -0.77 5.98 27.88
C GLY A 5 0.41 5.40 27.09
N VAL A 6 0.78 4.18 27.42
CA VAL A 6 1.74 3.35 26.68
C VAL A 6 1.00 2.27 25.89
N SER A 7 1.64 1.71 24.85
CA SER A 7 1.09 0.58 24.08
C SER A 7 -0.34 0.78 23.57
N PHE A 8 -0.65 1.96 23.04
CA PHE A 8 -1.96 2.22 22.44
C PHE A 8 -2.02 1.80 20.97
N ALA A 9 -3.19 1.39 20.51
CA ALA A 9 -3.43 0.93 19.15
C ALA A 9 -3.58 2.10 18.17
N ASN A 10 -2.47 2.68 17.71
CA ASN A 10 -2.46 3.76 16.70
C ASN A 10 -3.35 3.45 15.48
N CYS A 11 -3.31 2.20 15.01
CA CYS A 11 -4.10 1.76 13.85
C CYS A 11 -5.60 1.66 14.14
N GLY A 12 -6.01 1.64 15.42
CA GLY A 12 -7.41 1.64 15.84
C GLY A 12 -8.05 3.03 15.86
N LEU A 13 -7.26 4.11 15.79
CA LEU A 13 -7.77 5.48 15.97
C LEU A 13 -8.86 5.88 14.96
N PRO A 14 -8.73 5.61 13.64
CA PRO A 14 -9.80 5.92 12.68
C PRO A 14 -11.10 5.16 13.01
N TYR A 15 -10.99 3.90 13.41
CA TYR A 15 -12.13 3.03 13.70
C TYR A 15 -12.84 3.38 15.01
N TYR A 16 -12.13 3.99 15.96
CA TYR A 16 -12.77 4.63 17.11
C TYR A 16 -13.60 5.85 16.69
N VAL A 17 -13.08 6.67 15.76
CA VAL A 17 -13.81 7.82 15.22
C VAL A 17 -15.08 7.38 14.47
N SER A 18 -15.10 6.21 13.80
CA SER A 18 -16.33 5.66 13.17
C SER A 18 -17.31 4.98 14.12
N ARG A 19 -16.99 4.75 15.40
CA ARG A 19 -17.69 3.81 16.33
C ARG A 19 -17.63 2.33 15.91
N GLU A 20 -16.71 1.93 15.04
CA GLU A 20 -16.42 0.49 14.88
C GLU A 20 -15.70 -0.06 16.11
N ILE A 21 -14.85 0.76 16.73
CA ILE A 21 -14.33 0.55 18.08
C ILE A 21 -15.10 1.50 19.00
N GLU A 22 -15.90 0.96 19.90
CA GLU A 22 -16.79 1.79 20.72
C GLU A 22 -16.06 2.49 21.87
N SER A 23 -15.24 1.73 22.60
CA SER A 23 -14.54 2.20 23.79
C SER A 23 -13.15 2.74 23.48
N VAL A 24 -12.78 3.84 24.14
CA VAL A 24 -11.39 4.33 24.12
C VAL A 24 -10.45 3.36 24.84
N ASP A 25 -10.97 2.58 25.80
CA ASP A 25 -10.18 1.61 26.55
C ASP A 25 -9.72 0.45 25.67
N ASP A 26 -10.48 0.11 24.62
CA ASP A 26 -10.08 -0.92 23.64
C ASP A 26 -8.85 -0.49 22.80
N LEU A 27 -8.52 0.81 22.82
CA LEU A 27 -7.30 1.32 22.21
C LEU A 27 -6.09 1.26 23.16
N LEU A 28 -6.29 0.98 24.45
CA LEU A 28 -5.24 0.96 25.47
C LEU A 28 -4.90 -0.49 25.84
N LEU A 29 -3.86 -1.05 25.22
CA LEU A 29 -3.54 -2.48 25.39
C LEU A 29 -2.87 -2.80 26.74
N GLU A 30 -2.18 -1.82 27.33
CA GLU A 30 -1.46 -1.98 28.60
C GLU A 30 -1.43 -0.65 29.38
N THR A 31 -1.20 -0.74 30.69
CA THR A 31 -1.03 0.42 31.58
C THR A 31 0.37 0.43 32.22
N PRO A 32 0.84 1.56 32.77
CA PRO A 32 2.06 1.58 33.57
C PRO A 32 2.08 0.56 34.71
N GLU A 33 0.92 0.32 35.34
CA GLU A 33 0.70 -0.67 36.39
C GLU A 33 0.87 -2.09 35.84
N SER A 34 0.19 -2.42 34.73
CA SER A 34 0.29 -3.76 34.14
C SER A 34 1.71 -4.09 33.68
N PHE A 35 2.45 -3.11 33.15
CA PHE A 35 3.86 -3.27 32.79
C PHE A 35 4.76 -3.55 33.99
N ARG A 36 4.56 -2.82 35.08
CA ARG A 36 5.31 -3.01 36.32
C ARG A 36 5.03 -4.39 36.92
N ASP A 37 3.76 -4.75 37.06
CA ASP A 37 3.35 -5.98 37.73
C ASP A 37 3.73 -7.22 36.91
N ARG A 38 3.62 -7.15 35.58
CA ARG A 38 3.91 -8.28 34.69
C ARG A 38 5.38 -8.41 34.33
N PHE A 39 6.07 -7.30 34.09
CA PHE A 39 7.42 -7.29 33.50
C PHE A 39 8.48 -6.64 34.38
N GLY A 40 8.12 -6.08 35.54
CA GLY A 40 9.04 -5.30 36.37
C GLY A 40 9.51 -4.01 35.71
N VAL A 41 8.80 -3.52 34.69
CA VAL A 41 9.21 -2.34 33.91
C VAL A 41 8.63 -1.08 34.55
N ARG A 42 9.51 -0.15 34.93
CA ARG A 42 9.10 1.18 35.38
C ARG A 42 8.78 2.08 34.19
N VAL A 43 7.50 2.25 33.90
CA VAL A 43 7.00 3.19 32.89
C VAL A 43 6.84 4.58 33.51
N LEU A 44 7.46 5.58 32.89
CA LEU A 44 7.30 6.99 33.26
C LEU A 44 6.54 7.71 32.13
N THR A 45 5.23 7.89 32.30
CA THR A 45 4.41 8.69 31.39
C THR A 45 4.61 10.18 31.68
N HIS A 46 4.18 11.05 30.75
CA HIS A 46 4.34 12.51 30.87
C HIS A 46 5.81 12.96 31.02
N GLN A 47 6.76 12.09 30.72
CA GLN A 47 8.19 12.34 30.76
C GLN A 47 8.74 12.48 29.35
N GLU A 48 9.56 13.51 29.17
CA GLU A 48 10.07 13.98 27.90
C GLU A 48 11.60 13.90 27.92
N VAL A 49 12.21 13.01 27.13
CA VAL A 49 13.67 13.01 26.98
C VAL A 49 14.05 14.16 26.03
N ILE A 50 14.81 15.13 26.55
CA ILE A 50 15.29 16.30 25.80
C ILE A 50 16.77 16.24 25.45
N GLU A 51 17.56 15.47 26.20
CA GLU A 51 19.01 15.41 26.06
C GLU A 51 19.54 14.03 26.45
N VAL A 52 20.63 13.60 25.81
CA VAL A 52 21.36 12.38 26.15
C VAL A 52 22.84 12.71 26.26
N ASP A 53 23.40 12.50 27.44
CA ASP A 53 24.82 12.57 27.71
C ASP A 53 25.40 11.16 27.50
N THR A 54 25.98 10.94 26.32
CA THR A 54 26.54 9.62 25.94
C THR A 54 27.85 9.31 26.66
N ALA A 55 28.63 10.32 27.03
CA ALA A 55 29.87 10.14 27.78
C ALA A 55 29.61 9.79 29.24
N GLY A 56 28.62 10.45 29.86
CA GLY A 56 28.16 10.17 31.23
C GLY A 56 27.08 9.09 31.33
N GLN A 57 26.69 8.47 30.21
CA GLN A 57 25.65 7.43 30.10
C GLN A 57 24.36 7.76 30.88
N ARG A 58 23.77 8.92 30.58
CA ARG A 58 22.52 9.36 31.22
C ARG A 58 21.63 10.14 30.27
N VAL A 59 20.34 10.17 30.54
CA VAL A 59 19.32 10.93 29.79
C VAL A 59 18.68 11.98 30.68
N LEU A 60 18.45 13.18 30.13
CA LEU A 60 17.71 14.23 30.80
C LEU A 60 16.25 14.15 30.40
N SER A 61 15.39 13.87 31.37
CA SER A 61 13.95 13.88 31.20
C SER A 61 13.35 15.13 31.82
N VAL A 62 12.30 15.68 31.19
CA VAL A 62 11.48 16.77 31.71
C VAL A 62 10.06 16.27 31.94
N SER A 63 9.50 16.55 33.11
CA SER A 63 8.08 16.34 33.40
C SER A 63 7.24 17.34 32.62
N ARG A 64 6.28 16.85 31.84
CA ARG A 64 5.32 17.72 31.14
C ARG A 64 4.25 18.29 32.05
N ASP A 65 4.07 17.72 33.23
CA ASP A 65 3.08 18.19 34.21
C ASP A 65 3.66 19.27 35.12
N THR A 66 4.94 19.15 35.52
CA THR A 66 5.59 20.06 36.48
C THR A 66 6.67 20.95 35.87
N GLY A 67 7.19 20.61 34.70
CA GLY A 67 8.35 21.28 34.09
C GLY A 67 9.70 20.94 34.72
N GLU A 68 9.71 20.11 35.77
CA GLU A 68 10.94 19.71 36.46
C GLU A 68 11.76 18.74 35.59
N SER A 69 13.09 18.84 35.69
CA SER A 69 14.02 18.00 34.93
C SER A 69 14.83 17.08 35.83
N ALA A 70 15.08 15.85 35.40
CA ALA A 70 15.87 14.87 36.13
C ALA A 70 16.76 14.03 35.20
N TRP A 71 17.96 13.71 35.66
CA TRP A 71 18.90 12.82 34.98
C TRP A 71 18.67 11.36 35.38
N PHE A 72 18.66 10.46 34.39
CA PHE A 72 18.54 9.02 34.59
C PHE A 72 19.73 8.30 33.95
N PRO A 73 20.51 7.49 34.69
CA PRO A 73 21.60 6.71 34.13
C PRO A 73 21.08 5.54 33.28
N TYR A 74 21.89 5.05 32.34
CA TYR A 74 21.61 3.85 31.55
C TYR A 74 22.86 3.02 31.26
N ASP A 75 22.71 1.70 31.20
CA ASP A 75 23.75 0.80 30.66
C ASP A 75 23.59 0.56 29.16
N ALA A 76 22.34 0.57 28.70
CA ALA A 76 21.93 0.53 27.30
C ALA A 76 20.71 1.44 27.08
N LEU A 77 20.66 2.11 25.93
CA LEU A 77 19.59 3.04 25.54
C LEU A 77 18.93 2.57 24.26
N ILE A 78 17.59 2.55 24.21
CA ILE A 78 16.83 2.24 22.99
C ILE A 78 16.02 3.47 22.58
N LEU A 79 16.25 3.98 21.37
CA LEU A 79 15.50 5.08 20.77
C LEU A 79 14.35 4.54 19.91
N ALA A 80 13.11 4.78 20.33
CA ALA A 80 11.91 4.49 19.54
C ALA A 80 10.93 5.69 19.47
N PRO A 81 11.38 6.90 19.07
CA PRO A 81 10.53 8.10 19.09
C PRO A 81 9.43 8.11 18.00
N GLY A 82 9.51 7.17 17.05
CA GLY A 82 8.56 7.01 15.94
C GLY A 82 8.78 8.06 14.84
N ALA A 83 7.68 8.47 14.20
CA ALA A 83 7.67 9.48 13.14
C ALA A 83 6.75 10.65 13.48
N ARG A 84 7.02 11.84 12.94
CA ARG A 84 6.21 13.05 13.11
C ARG A 84 5.33 13.30 11.88
N PRO A 85 4.05 13.69 12.05
CA PRO A 85 3.21 14.15 10.96
C PRO A 85 3.83 15.31 10.21
N MET A 86 3.56 15.38 8.92
CA MET A 86 3.81 16.55 8.11
C MET A 86 2.65 17.52 8.29
N THR A 87 2.89 18.65 8.97
CA THR A 87 1.91 19.73 9.13
C THR A 87 2.22 20.84 8.12
N PRO A 88 1.27 21.20 7.24
CA PRO A 88 1.49 22.32 6.33
C PRO A 88 1.38 23.64 7.11
N THR A 89 2.20 24.61 6.73
CA THR A 89 2.05 25.99 7.21
C THR A 89 1.23 26.75 6.18
N LEU A 90 -0.04 27.00 6.47
CA LEU A 90 -0.94 27.78 5.61
C LEU A 90 -1.95 28.61 6.45
N PRO A 91 -2.51 29.70 5.91
CA PRO A 91 -3.50 30.51 6.62
C PRO A 91 -4.69 29.69 7.11
N GLY A 92 -4.97 29.72 8.42
CA GLY A 92 -6.07 28.98 9.05
C GLY A 92 -5.77 27.52 9.40
N SER A 93 -4.51 27.07 9.27
CA SER A 93 -4.10 25.70 9.64
C SER A 93 -4.17 25.37 11.14
N ASP A 94 -4.37 26.38 11.99
CA ASP A 94 -4.48 26.32 13.44
C ASP A 94 -5.93 26.48 13.95
N ARG A 95 -6.92 26.55 13.05
CA ARG A 95 -8.33 26.66 13.43
C ARG A 95 -8.81 25.41 14.19
N GLU A 96 -9.83 25.61 15.03
CA GLU A 96 -10.38 24.56 15.90
C GLU A 96 -10.91 23.34 15.15
N HIS A 97 -11.42 23.53 13.92
CA HIS A 97 -11.96 22.46 13.09
C HIS A 97 -10.91 21.75 12.22
N VAL A 98 -9.62 22.04 12.43
CA VAL A 98 -8.50 21.42 11.71
C VAL A 98 -7.83 20.37 12.60
N PHE A 99 -7.81 19.13 12.12
CA PHE A 99 -7.33 17.98 12.88
C PHE A 99 -6.17 17.25 12.19
N GLN A 100 -5.39 16.58 13.02
CA GLN A 100 -4.47 15.52 12.65
C GLN A 100 -4.78 14.32 13.54
N LEU A 101 -4.66 13.11 13.01
CA LEU A 101 -4.91 11.89 13.77
C LEU A 101 -3.61 11.13 14.00
N ARG A 102 -3.12 11.14 15.25
CA ARG A 102 -1.89 10.42 15.63
C ARG A 102 -1.99 9.73 16.99
N THR A 103 -2.68 10.35 17.93
CA THR A 103 -2.73 9.91 19.33
C THR A 103 -4.16 9.65 19.78
N VAL A 104 -4.34 8.93 20.90
CA VAL A 104 -5.66 8.72 21.50
C VAL A 104 -6.39 10.06 21.78
N PRO A 105 -5.73 11.09 22.38
CA PRO A 105 -6.36 12.40 22.53
C PRO A 105 -6.81 13.04 21.21
N ASP A 106 -6.09 12.83 20.10
CA ASP A 106 -6.52 13.34 18.79
C ASP A 106 -7.82 12.69 18.34
N ALA A 107 -7.92 11.36 18.49
CA ALA A 107 -9.10 10.59 18.13
C ALA A 107 -10.32 10.94 18.99
N VAL A 108 -10.12 11.11 20.30
CA VAL A 108 -11.16 11.57 21.24
C VAL A 108 -11.65 12.95 20.84
N ARG A 109 -10.75 13.94 20.69
CA ARG A 109 -11.14 15.30 20.30
C ARG A 109 -11.88 15.34 18.96
N LEU A 110 -11.43 14.56 17.97
CA LEU A 110 -12.08 14.49 16.66
C LEU A 110 -13.49 13.88 16.77
N ARG A 111 -13.63 12.77 17.51
CA ARG A 111 -14.94 12.15 17.73
C ARG A 111 -15.88 13.09 18.48
N ASP A 112 -15.43 13.72 19.56
CA ASP A 112 -16.20 14.68 20.34
C ASP A 112 -16.63 15.88 19.48
N TYR A 113 -15.74 16.37 18.62
CA TYR A 113 -16.04 17.44 17.66
C TYR A 113 -17.18 17.05 16.71
N ILE A 114 -17.09 15.85 16.12
CA ILE A 114 -18.12 15.31 15.22
C ILE A 114 -19.45 15.08 15.95
N GLU A 115 -19.42 14.65 17.22
CA GLU A 115 -20.62 14.32 17.99
C GLU A 115 -21.30 15.55 18.61
N SER A 116 -20.54 16.61 18.90
CA SER A 116 -21.06 17.84 19.52
C SER A 116 -21.58 18.87 18.53
N ARG A 117 -21.32 18.70 17.22
CA ARG A 117 -21.62 19.70 16.18
C ARG A 117 -22.15 19.04 14.91
N PRO A 118 -23.00 19.73 14.12
CA PRO A 118 -23.44 19.21 12.83
C PRO A 118 -22.32 19.34 11.80
N VAL A 119 -21.49 18.30 11.65
CA VAL A 119 -20.50 18.20 10.57
C VAL A 119 -21.18 17.60 9.33
N ARG A 120 -21.31 18.38 8.26
CA ARG A 120 -21.93 17.92 7.00
C ARG A 120 -20.89 17.63 5.93
N HIS A 121 -19.81 18.42 5.89
CA HIS A 121 -18.75 18.26 4.89
C HIS A 121 -17.37 18.27 5.55
N ALA A 122 -16.57 17.24 5.25
CA ALA A 122 -15.18 17.15 5.65
C ALA A 122 -14.24 17.24 4.43
N VAL A 123 -13.16 18.00 4.56
CA VAL A 123 -12.08 18.03 3.58
C VAL A 123 -10.84 17.35 4.17
N ILE A 124 -10.32 16.35 3.48
CA ILE A 124 -9.11 15.62 3.87
C ILE A 124 -7.99 16.00 2.92
N LEU A 125 -6.89 16.51 3.45
CA LEU A 125 -5.68 16.82 2.67
C LEU A 125 -4.67 15.68 2.80
N GLY A 126 -4.55 14.88 1.74
CA GLY A 126 -3.68 13.72 1.61
C GLY A 126 -4.46 12.43 1.34
N ALA A 127 -4.17 11.76 0.23
CA ALA A 127 -4.82 10.54 -0.27
C ALA A 127 -3.96 9.28 -0.08
N GLY A 128 -3.14 9.26 0.98
CA GLY A 128 -2.44 8.06 1.44
C GLY A 128 -3.33 7.14 2.29
N PHE A 129 -2.73 6.14 2.95
CA PHE A 129 -3.40 5.19 3.85
C PHE A 129 -4.35 5.88 4.85
N ILE A 130 -3.81 6.78 5.69
CA ILE A 130 -4.60 7.47 6.73
C ILE A 130 -5.71 8.32 6.11
N GLY A 131 -5.46 8.99 4.98
CA GLY A 131 -6.46 9.84 4.34
C GLY A 131 -7.63 9.05 3.78
N LEU A 132 -7.35 7.88 3.17
CA LEU A 132 -8.37 6.96 2.66
C LEU A 132 -9.16 6.29 3.79
N GLU A 133 -8.49 5.88 4.88
CA GLU A 133 -9.18 5.37 6.09
C GLU A 133 -10.09 6.46 6.68
N MET A 134 -9.60 7.70 6.79
CA MET A 134 -10.40 8.82 7.27
C MET A 134 -11.58 9.14 6.35
N ALA A 135 -11.41 9.00 5.03
CA ALA A 135 -12.51 9.14 4.08
C ALA A 135 -13.57 8.07 4.32
N GLU A 136 -13.17 6.80 4.47
CA GLU A 136 -14.09 5.70 4.74
C GLU A 136 -14.91 5.94 6.02
N VAL A 137 -14.23 6.23 7.14
CA VAL A 137 -14.87 6.37 8.45
C VAL A 137 -15.82 7.56 8.50
N LEU A 138 -15.50 8.67 7.84
CA LEU A 138 -16.37 9.84 7.78
C LEU A 138 -17.58 9.60 6.86
N THR A 139 -17.39 8.92 5.73
CA THR A 139 -18.51 8.52 4.87
C THR A 139 -19.48 7.58 5.62
N ARG A 140 -18.98 6.63 6.43
CA ARG A 140 -19.82 5.79 7.30
C ARG A 140 -20.62 6.59 8.34
N ARG A 141 -20.10 7.75 8.75
CA ARG A 141 -20.79 8.73 9.60
C ARG A 141 -21.80 9.60 8.84
N GLN A 142 -22.04 9.32 7.56
CA GLN A 142 -22.91 10.10 6.68
C GLN A 142 -22.41 11.54 6.47
N ILE A 143 -21.11 11.77 6.62
CA ILE A 143 -20.45 13.04 6.33
C ILE A 143 -19.96 13.01 4.88
N SER A 144 -20.28 14.05 4.10
CA SER A 144 -19.73 14.20 2.75
C SER A 144 -18.23 14.46 2.81
N VAL A 145 -17.44 13.75 2.00
CA VAL A 145 -15.98 13.84 2.05
C VAL A 145 -15.44 14.31 0.70
N THR A 146 -14.60 15.35 0.75
CA THR A 146 -13.69 15.67 -0.35
C THR A 146 -12.25 15.36 0.05
N LEU A 147 -11.61 14.46 -0.68
CA LEU A 147 -10.22 14.06 -0.52
C LEU A 147 -9.35 14.81 -1.53
N VAL A 148 -8.45 15.66 -1.06
CA VAL A 148 -7.57 16.49 -1.89
C VAL A 148 -6.13 15.99 -1.76
N ASP A 149 -5.44 15.79 -2.88
CA ASP A 149 -3.99 15.49 -2.88
C ASP A 149 -3.28 16.15 -4.06
N ARG A 150 -2.05 16.60 -3.83
CA ARG A 150 -1.17 17.17 -4.86
C ARG A 150 -0.63 16.10 -5.83
N ALA A 151 -0.61 14.84 -5.42
CA ALA A 151 -0.16 13.72 -6.23
C ALA A 151 -1.18 13.43 -7.35
N PRO A 152 -0.73 12.86 -8.48
CA PRO A 152 -1.60 12.48 -9.58
C PRO A 152 -2.36 11.15 -9.35
N GLN A 153 -2.18 10.51 -8.19
CA GLN A 153 -2.84 9.28 -7.82
C GLN A 153 -3.14 9.23 -6.32
N ILE A 154 -4.16 8.46 -5.94
CA ILE A 154 -4.32 8.01 -4.56
C ILE A 154 -3.30 6.91 -4.24
N LEU A 155 -3.18 6.59 -2.96
CA LEU A 155 -2.38 5.49 -2.43
C LEU A 155 -0.96 5.42 -3.05
N PRO A 156 -0.10 6.43 -2.81
CA PRO A 156 1.21 6.52 -3.47
C PRO A 156 2.15 5.29 -3.37
N PRO A 157 2.03 4.41 -2.36
CA PRO A 157 2.84 3.19 -2.29
C PRO A 157 2.50 2.10 -3.32
N VAL A 158 1.35 2.16 -4.01
CA VAL A 158 1.02 1.24 -5.11
C VAL A 158 1.30 1.88 -6.47
N ASP A 159 1.40 1.07 -7.51
CA ASP A 159 1.52 1.57 -8.88
C ASP A 159 0.22 2.22 -9.36
N VAL A 160 0.36 3.10 -10.36
CA VAL A 160 -0.72 3.97 -10.86
C VAL A 160 -1.95 3.19 -11.35
N ASP A 161 -1.73 2.03 -11.96
CA ASP A 161 -2.77 1.16 -12.49
C ASP A 161 -3.63 0.53 -11.39
N LEU A 162 -3.00 0.06 -10.30
CA LEU A 162 -3.70 -0.45 -9.13
C LEU A 162 -4.43 0.68 -8.40
N ALA A 163 -3.80 1.85 -8.28
CA ALA A 163 -4.43 3.02 -7.68
C ALA A 163 -5.68 3.47 -8.44
N GLN A 164 -5.64 3.50 -9.78
CA GLN A 164 -6.80 3.82 -10.62
C GLN A 164 -7.88 2.74 -10.55
N TYR A 165 -7.49 1.46 -10.58
CA TYR A 165 -8.42 0.33 -10.39
C TYR A 165 -9.18 0.45 -9.07
N PHE A 166 -8.48 0.82 -7.99
CA PHE A 166 -9.05 1.00 -6.66
C PHE A 166 -9.92 2.25 -6.58
N LEU A 167 -9.44 3.39 -7.11
CA LEU A 167 -10.18 4.65 -7.15
C LEU A 167 -11.55 4.49 -7.82
N ALA A 168 -11.59 3.89 -9.01
CA ALA A 168 -12.83 3.68 -9.76
C ALA A 168 -13.87 2.85 -8.98
N ARG A 169 -13.43 2.02 -8.04
CA ARG A 169 -14.28 1.15 -7.22
C ARG A 169 -14.79 1.81 -5.94
N ILE A 170 -14.01 2.73 -5.38
CA ILE A 170 -14.38 3.44 -4.15
C ILE A 170 -15.13 4.75 -4.43
N GLN A 171 -15.01 5.32 -5.63
CA GLN A 171 -15.73 6.54 -6.03
C GLN A 171 -17.26 6.43 -5.87
N PRO A 172 -17.92 5.30 -6.23
CA PRO A 172 -19.35 5.13 -5.98
C PRO A 172 -19.77 5.20 -4.50
N SER A 173 -18.83 5.08 -3.56
CA SER A 173 -19.08 5.24 -2.13
C SER A 173 -19.29 6.71 -1.71
N GLY A 174 -19.23 7.67 -2.65
CA GLY A 174 -19.51 9.08 -2.38
C GLY A 174 -18.30 9.91 -1.92
N ILE A 175 -17.08 9.38 -2.08
CA ILE A 175 -15.84 10.11 -1.79
C ILE A 175 -15.47 10.92 -3.04
N ASP A 176 -15.52 12.24 -2.93
CA ASP A 176 -15.09 13.15 -4.00
C ASP A 176 -13.55 13.29 -3.95
N VAL A 177 -12.85 12.82 -4.98
CA VAL A 177 -11.38 12.79 -5.01
C VAL A 177 -10.83 13.83 -5.98
N ARG A 178 -10.04 14.77 -5.45
CA ARG A 178 -9.42 15.89 -6.15
C ARG A 178 -7.90 15.76 -6.16
N LEU A 179 -7.37 15.18 -7.23
CA LEU A 179 -5.94 14.98 -7.43
C LEU A 179 -5.30 16.19 -8.11
N GLN A 180 -3.98 16.34 -7.97
CA GLN A 180 -3.21 17.48 -8.49
C GLN A 180 -3.71 18.84 -7.98
N GLN A 181 -4.27 18.88 -6.78
CA GLN A 181 -4.73 20.09 -6.10
C GLN A 181 -4.21 20.10 -4.66
N THR A 182 -4.15 21.28 -4.04
CA THR A 182 -3.87 21.42 -2.61
C THR A 182 -4.68 22.58 -2.03
N ILE A 183 -4.76 22.62 -0.70
CA ILE A 183 -5.38 23.75 0.02
C ILE A 183 -4.39 24.91 0.05
N ASP A 184 -4.90 26.10 -0.27
CA ASP A 184 -4.21 27.38 -0.18
C ASP A 184 -4.52 28.08 1.15
N ALA A 185 -5.78 28.09 1.58
CA ALA A 185 -6.21 28.70 2.84
C ALA A 185 -7.45 27.99 3.43
N ILE A 186 -7.59 28.06 4.75
CA ILE A 186 -8.73 27.53 5.51
C ILE A 186 -9.46 28.70 6.20
N SER A 187 -10.74 28.87 5.86
CA SER A 187 -11.66 29.83 6.47
C SER A 187 -12.51 29.13 7.55
N ASP A 188 -13.50 29.82 8.13
CA ASP A 188 -14.34 29.22 9.19
C ASP A 188 -15.32 28.17 8.69
N ASP A 189 -15.75 28.26 7.43
CA ASP A 189 -16.81 27.44 6.82
C ASP A 189 -16.42 26.81 5.47
N HIS A 190 -15.19 27.05 5.00
CA HIS A 190 -14.71 26.55 3.70
C HIS A 190 -13.18 26.47 3.63
N VAL A 191 -12.70 25.69 2.66
CA VAL A 191 -11.31 25.72 2.20
C VAL A 191 -11.24 26.35 0.81
N ARG A 192 -10.15 27.07 0.53
CA ARG A 192 -9.80 27.50 -0.82
C ARG A 192 -8.67 26.63 -1.35
N LEU A 193 -8.85 26.05 -2.53
CA LEU A 193 -7.82 25.30 -3.23
C LEU A 193 -6.89 26.24 -4.00
N THR A 194 -5.70 25.76 -4.35
CA THR A 194 -4.74 26.50 -5.19
C THR A 194 -5.25 26.79 -6.60
N SER A 195 -6.30 26.09 -7.06
CA SER A 195 -7.02 26.39 -8.31
C SER A 195 -7.91 27.64 -8.20
N GLY A 196 -8.14 28.16 -7.00
CA GLY A 196 -9.14 29.20 -6.71
C GLY A 196 -10.52 28.65 -6.39
N GLU A 197 -10.75 27.35 -6.55
CA GLU A 197 -12.00 26.69 -6.15
C GLU A 197 -12.22 26.78 -4.63
N VAL A 198 -13.46 26.98 -4.22
CA VAL A 198 -13.88 27.05 -2.81
C VAL A 198 -14.79 25.86 -2.50
N ILE A 199 -14.46 25.12 -1.45
CA ILE A 199 -15.18 23.91 -1.04
C ILE A 199 -15.67 24.10 0.40
N PRO A 200 -16.97 23.92 0.69
CA PRO A 200 -17.49 23.93 2.05
C PRO A 200 -16.76 22.93 2.94
N ALA A 201 -16.43 23.32 4.17
CA ALA A 201 -15.69 22.47 5.10
C ALA A 201 -16.05 22.81 6.54
N ASP A 202 -16.81 21.92 7.18
CA ASP A 202 -17.07 21.97 8.62
C ASP A 202 -15.95 21.28 9.42
N LEU A 203 -15.16 20.45 8.74
CA LEU A 203 -14.06 19.67 9.30
C LEU A 203 -12.93 19.57 8.28
N VAL A 204 -11.69 19.81 8.71
CA VAL A 204 -10.51 19.60 7.88
C VAL A 204 -9.57 18.61 8.56
N ILE A 205 -9.07 17.63 7.82
CA ILE A 205 -8.09 16.65 8.32
C ILE A 205 -6.82 16.71 7.49
N PHE A 206 -5.67 16.88 8.14
CA PHE A 206 -4.37 16.75 7.51
C PHE A 206 -3.86 15.30 7.61
N ALA A 207 -3.68 14.66 6.46
CA ALA A 207 -3.19 13.29 6.29
C ALA A 207 -2.00 13.24 5.31
N LEU A 208 -1.08 14.20 5.41
CA LEU A 208 0.04 14.43 4.48
C LEU A 208 1.22 13.45 4.60
N GLY A 209 1.08 12.41 5.43
CA GLY A 209 2.16 11.49 5.76
C GLY A 209 3.03 11.95 6.92
N VAL A 210 4.13 11.24 7.13
CA VAL A 210 5.02 11.37 8.29
C VAL A 210 6.48 11.40 7.86
N ARG A 211 7.36 11.90 8.74
CA ARG A 211 8.82 11.86 8.61
C ARG A 211 9.46 11.26 9.87
N PRO A 212 10.61 10.57 9.78
CA PRO A 212 11.31 10.03 10.94
C PRO A 212 11.52 11.09 12.04
N ASP A 213 11.29 10.75 13.31
CA ASP A 213 11.62 11.63 14.43
C ASP A 213 13.09 11.47 14.83
N VAL A 214 13.97 12.25 14.20
CA VAL A 214 15.42 12.16 14.38
C VAL A 214 16.02 13.27 15.23
N THR A 215 15.20 14.14 15.85
CA THR A 215 15.72 15.32 16.57
C THR A 215 16.73 14.94 17.65
N LEU A 216 16.38 13.98 18.52
CA LEU A 216 17.28 13.54 19.60
C LEU A 216 18.53 12.85 19.04
N ALA A 217 18.36 12.03 18.01
CA ALA A 217 19.47 11.35 17.35
C ALA A 217 20.47 12.31 16.71
N GLN A 218 19.98 13.37 16.06
CA GLN A 218 20.82 14.44 15.51
C GLN A 218 21.59 15.19 16.61
N GLN A 219 20.93 15.52 17.72
CA GLN A 219 21.58 16.17 18.87
C GLN A 219 22.68 15.29 19.48
N MET A 220 22.46 13.97 19.52
CA MET A 220 23.45 12.98 19.97
C MET A 220 24.62 12.78 18.99
N GLY A 221 24.54 13.31 17.77
CA GLY A 221 25.52 13.04 16.71
C GLY A 221 25.43 11.63 16.13
N LEU A 222 24.26 10.97 16.23
CA LEU A 222 24.04 9.68 15.58
C LEU A 222 24.09 9.80 14.06
N ARG A 223 24.65 8.77 13.41
CA ARG A 223 24.61 8.64 11.96
C ARG A 223 23.16 8.53 11.49
N LEU A 224 22.79 9.38 10.54
CA LEU A 224 21.56 9.22 9.77
C LEU A 224 21.85 8.46 8.47
N GLY A 225 20.88 7.67 8.03
CA GLY A 225 20.90 6.95 6.77
C GLY A 225 20.53 7.83 5.58
N THR A 226 20.60 7.25 4.39
CA THR A 226 20.24 7.92 3.12
C THR A 226 18.76 8.32 3.04
N THR A 227 17.90 7.66 3.81
CA THR A 227 16.47 7.95 3.96
C THR A 227 16.18 9.12 4.89
N GLY A 228 17.20 9.64 5.59
CA GLY A 228 17.05 10.66 6.63
C GLY A 228 16.60 10.11 8.00
N ALA A 229 16.38 8.80 8.12
CA ALA A 229 16.10 8.11 9.37
C ALA A 229 17.40 7.72 10.11
N ILE A 230 17.31 7.31 11.38
CA ILE A 230 18.48 6.86 12.17
C ILE A 230 19.07 5.61 11.50
N TRP A 231 20.36 5.61 11.21
CA TRP A 231 21.03 4.42 10.69
C TRP A 231 21.21 3.38 11.80
N VAL A 232 20.91 2.12 11.49
CA VAL A 232 21.17 0.98 12.37
C VAL A 232 21.77 -0.20 11.60
N ASP A 233 22.51 -1.06 12.30
CA ASP A 233 22.92 -2.37 11.77
C ASP A 233 21.78 -3.41 11.81
N SER A 234 22.02 -4.66 11.38
CA SER A 234 21.02 -5.75 11.43
C SER A 234 20.58 -6.11 12.86
N GLY A 235 21.40 -5.78 13.86
CA GLY A 235 21.11 -5.96 15.28
C GLY A 235 20.49 -4.73 15.95
N MET A 236 20.02 -3.75 15.17
CA MET A 236 19.41 -2.50 15.65
C MET A 236 20.36 -1.60 16.45
N ARG A 237 21.68 -1.78 16.32
CA ARG A 237 22.70 -0.92 16.95
C ARG A 237 22.87 0.35 16.12
N THR A 238 22.96 1.49 16.79
CA THR A 238 23.27 2.77 16.13
C THR A 238 24.78 2.94 15.95
N SER A 239 25.21 4.12 15.48
CA SER A 239 26.64 4.45 15.39
C SER A 239 27.32 4.72 16.73
N ILE A 240 26.57 4.81 17.85
CA ILE A 240 27.12 5.00 19.19
C ILE A 240 26.98 3.68 19.98
N PRO A 241 28.07 3.22 20.63
CA PRO A 241 28.03 2.02 21.47
C PRO A 241 26.94 2.10 22.54
N GLN A 242 26.32 0.96 22.86
CA GLN A 242 25.23 0.84 23.84
C GLN A 242 23.95 1.62 23.52
N VAL A 243 23.87 2.25 22.33
CA VAL A 243 22.67 2.93 21.85
C VAL A 243 22.09 2.15 20.67
N PHE A 244 20.82 1.76 20.81
CA PHE A 244 20.02 1.05 19.83
C PHE A 244 18.87 1.94 19.36
N ALA A 245 18.27 1.62 18.23
CA ALA A 245 17.07 2.30 17.76
C ALA A 245 16.14 1.35 17.02
N ALA A 246 14.83 1.62 17.06
CA ALA A 246 13.81 0.80 16.41
C ALA A 246 12.60 1.63 15.96
N GLY A 247 11.77 1.04 15.09
CA GLY A 247 10.48 1.59 14.68
C GLY A 247 10.57 2.63 13.58
N ASP A 248 9.60 3.53 13.51
CA ASP A 248 9.50 4.48 12.40
C ASP A 248 10.62 5.53 12.37
N ALA A 249 11.45 5.59 13.43
CA ALA A 249 12.60 6.49 13.50
C ALA A 249 13.83 5.95 12.74
N VAL A 250 13.87 4.65 12.40
CA VAL A 250 15.08 4.01 11.84
C VAL A 250 14.99 3.73 10.35
N GLU A 251 16.13 3.83 9.68
CA GLU A 251 16.33 3.34 8.31
C GLU A 251 16.26 1.82 8.30
N LYS A 252 15.53 1.28 7.32
CA LYS A 252 15.28 -0.15 7.17
C LYS A 252 16.07 -0.68 5.99
N ARG A 253 16.27 -2.00 5.97
CA ARG A 253 16.83 -2.70 4.81
C ARG A 253 15.70 -3.31 4.00
N ASP A 254 15.64 -3.01 2.71
CA ASP A 254 14.75 -3.69 1.78
C ASP A 254 15.18 -5.14 1.60
N LEU A 255 14.29 -6.09 1.88
CA LEU A 255 14.62 -7.51 1.84
C LEU A 255 14.86 -8.03 0.40
N VAL A 256 14.29 -7.37 -0.62
CA VAL A 256 14.42 -7.79 -2.02
C VAL A 256 15.77 -7.36 -2.59
N THR A 257 16.12 -6.09 -2.41
CA THR A 257 17.28 -5.41 -3.02
C THR A 257 18.48 -5.27 -2.08
N GLY A 258 18.26 -5.36 -0.77
CA GLY A 258 19.26 -5.08 0.26
C GLY A 258 19.59 -3.61 0.45
N GLN A 259 18.97 -2.70 -0.30
CA GLN A 259 19.21 -1.26 -0.24
C GLN A 259 18.46 -0.62 0.95
N PRO A 260 18.90 0.56 1.41
CA PRO A 260 18.16 1.37 2.36
C PRO A 260 16.72 1.67 1.90
N ALA A 261 15.79 1.64 2.86
CA ALA A 261 14.38 1.94 2.66
C ALA A 261 13.76 2.47 3.94
N TRP A 262 12.60 3.10 3.84
CA TRP A 262 11.87 3.58 5.01
C TRP A 262 10.38 3.34 4.86
N TRP A 263 9.83 2.58 5.81
CA TRP A 263 8.40 2.25 5.89
C TRP A 263 7.94 2.41 7.35
N PRO A 264 7.10 3.42 7.66
CA PRO A 264 6.57 3.61 9.00
C PRO A 264 5.40 2.64 9.26
N LEU A 265 5.73 1.37 9.52
CA LEU A 265 4.76 0.28 9.64
C LEU A 265 4.93 -0.48 10.96
N ALA A 266 3.81 -0.71 11.66
CA ALA A 266 3.80 -1.31 12.99
C ALA A 266 4.42 -2.73 13.02
N GLY A 267 4.15 -3.55 12.00
CA GLY A 267 4.65 -4.93 11.95
C GLY A 267 6.17 -5.03 11.97
N VAL A 268 6.88 -4.18 11.21
CA VAL A 268 8.34 -4.14 11.23
C VAL A 268 8.86 -3.46 12.49
N ALA A 269 8.21 -2.39 12.97
CA ALA A 269 8.59 -1.72 14.21
C ALA A 269 8.61 -2.67 15.42
N ASN A 270 7.63 -3.56 15.53
CA ASN A 270 7.58 -4.57 16.59
C ASN A 270 8.73 -5.59 16.49
N LYS A 271 9.07 -6.04 15.28
CA LYS A 271 10.20 -6.95 15.04
C LYS A 271 11.54 -6.29 15.41
N GLU A 272 11.72 -5.04 15.01
CA GLU A 272 12.91 -4.23 15.36
C GLU A 272 13.01 -4.01 16.87
N GLY A 273 11.91 -3.68 17.55
CA GLY A 273 11.88 -3.53 19.01
C GLY A 273 12.33 -4.79 19.74
N ARG A 274 11.89 -5.98 19.28
CA ARG A 274 12.33 -7.27 19.82
C ARG A 274 13.84 -7.48 19.65
N VAL A 275 14.40 -7.17 18.47
CA VAL A 275 15.83 -7.30 18.19
C VAL A 275 16.65 -6.32 19.03
N ALA A 276 16.25 -5.04 19.06
CA ALA A 276 16.90 -4.01 19.87
C ALA A 276 16.91 -4.39 21.36
N GLY A 277 15.76 -4.82 21.90
CA GLY A 277 15.65 -5.26 23.29
C GLY A 277 16.54 -6.46 23.61
N THR A 278 16.57 -7.47 22.71
CA THR A 278 17.42 -8.65 22.87
C THR A 278 18.91 -8.28 22.92
N ASN A 279 19.33 -7.38 22.04
CA ASN A 279 20.74 -7.02 21.93
C ASN A 279 21.18 -6.01 23.00
N ALA A 280 20.26 -5.17 23.50
CA ALA A 280 20.51 -4.27 24.62
C ALA A 280 20.86 -5.01 25.92
N VAL A 281 20.40 -6.26 26.09
CA VAL A 281 20.73 -7.11 27.24
C VAL A 281 21.82 -8.15 26.95
N GLY A 282 22.62 -7.94 25.89
CA GLY A 282 23.78 -8.79 25.55
C GLY A 282 23.48 -9.97 24.61
N GLY A 283 22.29 -10.02 24.01
CA GLY A 283 21.97 -10.99 22.96
C GLY A 283 22.61 -10.68 21.60
N ASN A 284 22.34 -11.54 20.61
CA ASN A 284 22.82 -11.39 19.23
C ASN A 284 21.75 -11.76 18.18
N ALA A 285 20.57 -11.14 18.31
CA ALA A 285 19.49 -11.25 17.34
C ALA A 285 19.75 -10.33 16.13
N GLU A 286 19.25 -10.73 14.96
CA GLU A 286 19.33 -9.94 13.74
C GLU A 286 17.98 -9.89 13.01
N LEU A 287 17.72 -8.78 12.31
CA LEU A 287 16.63 -8.63 11.36
C LEU A 287 17.19 -8.44 9.95
N SER A 288 16.86 -9.37 9.04
CA SER A 288 17.43 -9.36 7.68
C SER A 288 16.92 -8.22 6.80
N GLY A 289 15.76 -7.65 7.12
CA GLY A 289 15.11 -6.57 6.37
C GLY A 289 13.59 -6.64 6.44
N ALA A 290 12.93 -5.84 5.61
CA ALA A 290 11.48 -5.78 5.48
C ALA A 290 11.04 -5.65 4.01
N LEU A 291 9.77 -5.97 3.77
CA LEU A 291 9.15 -5.92 2.44
C LEU A 291 8.23 -4.71 2.23
N GLY A 292 8.02 -3.88 3.26
CA GLY A 292 7.02 -2.80 3.18
C GLY A 292 5.59 -3.32 2.98
N THR A 293 5.27 -4.53 3.45
CA THR A 293 3.95 -5.13 3.33
C THR A 293 2.90 -4.26 4.02
N ALA A 294 1.91 -3.79 3.28
CA ALA A 294 0.86 -2.91 3.76
C ALA A 294 -0.48 -3.25 3.11
N ILE A 295 -1.57 -2.96 3.83
CA ILE A 295 -2.95 -3.24 3.43
C ILE A 295 -3.85 -2.14 3.97
N LEU A 296 -4.90 -1.78 3.24
CA LEU A 296 -5.93 -0.85 3.69
C LEU A 296 -7.30 -1.24 3.20
N ARG A 297 -8.32 -0.80 3.93
CA ARG A 297 -9.73 -0.90 3.56
C ARG A 297 -10.25 0.49 3.20
N VAL A 298 -11.05 0.54 2.13
CA VAL A 298 -12.08 1.55 1.88
C VAL A 298 -13.31 0.76 1.49
N ASP A 299 -14.12 0.43 2.50
CA ASP A 299 -15.21 -0.52 2.41
C ASP A 299 -16.13 -0.27 1.19
N PRO A 300 -16.45 -1.32 0.41
CA PRO A 300 -16.14 -2.73 0.61
C PRO A 300 -14.86 -3.24 -0.07
N TYR A 301 -13.95 -2.35 -0.44
CA TYR A 301 -12.73 -2.71 -1.16
C TYR A 301 -11.50 -2.65 -0.28
N THR A 302 -10.54 -3.52 -0.59
CA THR A 302 -9.23 -3.61 0.05
C THR A 302 -8.14 -3.51 -1.01
N ALA A 303 -7.04 -2.84 -0.68
CA ALA A 303 -5.84 -2.79 -1.49
C ALA A 303 -4.62 -3.15 -0.65
N ALA A 304 -3.69 -3.89 -1.22
CA ALA A 304 -2.49 -4.35 -0.53
C ALA A 304 -1.26 -4.33 -1.44
N VAL A 305 -0.08 -4.20 -0.83
CA VAL A 305 1.23 -4.18 -1.50
C VAL A 305 2.27 -4.89 -0.66
N THR A 306 3.24 -5.52 -1.31
CA THR A 306 4.41 -6.12 -0.67
C THR A 306 5.58 -6.21 -1.65
N GLY A 307 6.81 -5.98 -1.17
CA GLY A 307 8.01 -6.00 -2.00
C GLY A 307 8.11 -4.79 -2.94
N LEU A 308 8.67 -5.00 -4.13
CA LEU A 308 8.88 -3.94 -5.11
C LEU A 308 7.62 -3.60 -5.91
N THR A 309 7.48 -2.32 -6.20
CA THR A 309 6.58 -1.76 -7.20
C THR A 309 7.35 -1.38 -8.46
N GLU A 310 6.69 -1.13 -9.58
CA GLU A 310 7.39 -0.70 -10.81
C GLU A 310 8.19 0.58 -10.57
N LYS A 311 7.59 1.52 -9.82
CA LYS A 311 8.25 2.78 -9.41
C LYS A 311 9.54 2.52 -8.63
N THR A 312 9.52 1.62 -7.66
CA THR A 312 10.69 1.35 -6.79
C THR A 312 11.72 0.46 -7.48
N ALA A 313 11.29 -0.48 -8.33
CA ALA A 313 12.20 -1.28 -9.15
C ALA A 313 12.96 -0.41 -10.15
N ALA A 314 12.25 0.49 -10.86
CA ALA A 314 12.86 1.44 -11.79
C ALA A 314 13.84 2.40 -11.08
N ALA A 315 13.44 2.99 -9.95
CA ALA A 315 14.30 3.89 -9.17
C ALA A 315 15.58 3.23 -8.65
N ARG A 316 15.58 1.90 -8.51
CA ARG A 316 16.71 1.10 -8.03
C ARG A 316 17.44 0.34 -9.13
N HIS A 317 17.08 0.58 -10.40
CA HIS A 317 17.66 -0.10 -11.56
C HIS A 317 17.56 -1.64 -11.49
N VAL A 318 16.46 -2.16 -10.93
CA VAL A 318 16.18 -3.60 -10.90
C VAL A 318 15.41 -3.95 -12.17
N ALA A 319 15.89 -4.95 -12.92
CA ALA A 319 15.15 -5.50 -14.06
C ALA A 319 13.90 -6.24 -13.58
N TYR A 320 12.77 -6.03 -14.25
CA TYR A 320 11.52 -6.70 -13.91
C TYR A 320 10.63 -6.91 -15.14
N GLN A 321 9.75 -7.89 -15.03
CA GLN A 321 8.54 -8.05 -15.85
C GLN A 321 7.31 -8.02 -14.93
N VAL A 322 6.17 -7.66 -15.52
CA VAL A 322 4.90 -7.54 -14.81
C VAL A 322 3.91 -8.58 -15.33
N MET A 323 3.16 -9.18 -14.41
CA MET A 323 2.03 -10.04 -14.73
C MET A 323 0.79 -9.63 -13.95
N TYR A 324 -0.36 -9.61 -14.62
CA TYR A 324 -1.68 -9.35 -14.02
C TYR A 324 -2.60 -10.53 -14.25
N THR A 325 -3.42 -10.82 -13.26
CA THR A 325 -4.55 -11.71 -13.40
C THR A 325 -5.76 -11.15 -12.67
N VAL A 326 -6.94 -11.40 -13.23
CA VAL A 326 -8.23 -11.16 -12.57
C VAL A 326 -8.88 -12.52 -12.35
N LYS A 327 -9.01 -12.91 -11.08
CA LYS A 327 -9.54 -14.21 -10.66
C LYS A 327 -10.44 -14.07 -9.45
N GLY A 328 -11.46 -14.92 -9.36
CA GLY A 328 -12.33 -14.99 -8.19
C GLY A 328 -11.56 -15.30 -6.91
N ASP A 329 -12.00 -14.74 -5.79
CA ASP A 329 -11.48 -15.02 -4.45
C ASP A 329 -11.77 -16.47 -4.01
N HIS A 330 -12.77 -17.12 -4.58
CA HIS A 330 -13.06 -18.54 -4.41
C HIS A 330 -13.76 -19.15 -5.64
N ALA A 331 -14.21 -20.40 -5.54
CA ALA A 331 -14.81 -21.14 -6.65
C ALA A 331 -16.06 -20.44 -7.18
N GLY A 332 -16.08 -20.11 -8.48
CA GLY A 332 -17.13 -19.28 -9.08
C GLY A 332 -18.56 -19.88 -9.10
N TYR A 333 -18.70 -21.18 -8.85
CA TYR A 333 -20.02 -21.81 -8.68
C TYR A 333 -20.57 -21.65 -7.25
N TYR A 334 -19.73 -21.27 -6.28
CA TYR A 334 -20.15 -21.03 -4.91
C TYR A 334 -20.65 -19.58 -4.77
N PRO A 335 -21.74 -19.32 -4.02
CA PRO A 335 -22.31 -17.99 -3.91
C PRO A 335 -21.35 -16.94 -3.35
N GLY A 336 -21.36 -15.74 -3.94
CA GLY A 336 -20.64 -14.59 -3.42
C GLY A 336 -19.19 -14.44 -3.91
N ALA A 337 -18.75 -15.25 -4.87
CA ALA A 337 -17.42 -15.07 -5.48
C ALA A 337 -17.25 -13.66 -6.06
N GLN A 338 -16.11 -13.03 -5.77
CA GLN A 338 -15.75 -11.68 -6.22
C GLN A 338 -14.37 -11.71 -6.87
N ASP A 339 -14.18 -10.89 -7.91
CA ASP A 339 -12.90 -10.78 -8.60
C ASP A 339 -11.84 -10.08 -7.71
N LEU A 340 -10.62 -10.61 -7.77
CA LEU A 340 -9.37 -10.06 -7.26
C LEU A 340 -8.49 -9.67 -8.45
N LEU A 341 -8.00 -8.43 -8.47
CA LEU A 341 -6.88 -8.04 -9.33
C LEU A 341 -5.59 -8.37 -8.59
N THR A 342 -4.78 -9.26 -9.15
CA THR A 342 -3.43 -9.58 -8.65
C THR A 342 -2.40 -9.13 -9.67
N LYS A 343 -1.46 -8.29 -9.25
CA LYS A 343 -0.30 -7.84 -10.00
C LYS A 343 0.96 -8.36 -9.31
N ILE A 344 1.88 -8.95 -10.06
CA ILE A 344 3.21 -9.33 -9.55
C ILE A 344 4.31 -8.75 -10.43
N LEU A 345 5.45 -8.49 -9.80
CA LEU A 345 6.71 -8.17 -10.43
C LEU A 345 7.68 -9.33 -10.22
N PHE A 346 8.36 -9.74 -11.28
CA PHE A 346 9.35 -10.81 -11.22
C PHE A 346 10.57 -10.50 -12.08
N ASP A 347 11.71 -11.06 -11.70
CA ASP A 347 12.94 -10.96 -12.46
C ASP A 347 12.82 -11.82 -13.74
N PRO A 348 13.02 -11.25 -14.95
CA PRO A 348 12.77 -11.96 -16.20
C PRO A 348 13.73 -13.12 -16.46
N GLU A 349 14.93 -13.10 -15.88
CA GLU A 349 15.96 -14.12 -16.11
C GLU A 349 15.77 -15.31 -15.15
N SER A 350 15.82 -15.03 -13.85
CA SER A 350 15.72 -16.02 -12.77
C SER A 350 14.29 -16.44 -12.45
N GLY A 351 13.29 -15.64 -12.83
CA GLY A 351 11.90 -15.83 -12.41
C GLY A 351 11.63 -15.48 -10.96
N ARG A 352 12.61 -14.93 -10.22
CA ARG A 352 12.45 -14.57 -8.79
C ARG A 352 11.30 -13.57 -8.62
N LEU A 353 10.40 -13.85 -7.68
CA LEU A 353 9.33 -12.92 -7.31
C LEU A 353 9.91 -11.72 -6.56
N LEU A 354 9.62 -10.51 -7.04
CA LEU A 354 10.18 -9.25 -6.54
C LEU A 354 9.17 -8.42 -5.76
N GLY A 355 7.90 -8.50 -6.12
CA GLY A 355 6.85 -7.73 -5.48
C GLY A 355 5.47 -8.10 -5.96
N ALA A 356 4.46 -7.65 -5.22
CA ALA A 356 3.07 -7.94 -5.49
C ALA A 356 2.15 -6.82 -5.00
N GLN A 357 1.04 -6.65 -5.72
CA GLN A 357 -0.04 -5.72 -5.40
C GLN A 357 -1.38 -6.40 -5.69
N ILE A 358 -2.33 -6.29 -4.77
CA ILE A 358 -3.64 -6.94 -4.89
C ILE A 358 -4.74 -5.95 -4.51
N ALA A 359 -5.84 -5.96 -5.26
CA ALA A 359 -7.03 -5.20 -4.93
C ALA A 359 -8.31 -6.00 -5.19
N GLY A 360 -9.30 -5.84 -4.32
CA GLY A 360 -10.61 -6.50 -4.44
C GLY A 360 -11.41 -6.42 -3.14
N ARG A 361 -12.57 -7.08 -3.07
CA ARG A 361 -13.48 -6.98 -1.91
C ARG A 361 -13.19 -7.98 -0.80
N VAL A 362 -12.78 -9.19 -1.16
CA VAL A 362 -12.63 -10.33 -0.23
C VAL A 362 -11.36 -11.10 -0.55
N GLY A 363 -10.63 -11.54 0.48
CA GLY A 363 -9.49 -12.44 0.35
C GLY A 363 -8.20 -11.79 -0.16
N VAL A 364 -8.12 -10.45 -0.17
CA VAL A 364 -6.92 -9.67 -0.52
C VAL A 364 -5.78 -9.92 0.48
N ASP A 365 -6.12 -9.87 1.77
CA ASP A 365 -5.27 -10.17 2.93
C ASP A 365 -4.58 -11.53 2.80
N LYS A 366 -5.35 -12.59 2.54
CA LYS A 366 -4.81 -13.95 2.38
C LYS A 366 -3.77 -14.02 1.26
N ARG A 367 -4.03 -13.39 0.11
CA ARG A 367 -3.12 -13.48 -1.04
C ARG A 367 -1.88 -12.60 -0.87
N VAL A 368 -2.00 -11.42 -0.25
CA VAL A 368 -0.81 -10.60 0.02
C VAL A 368 0.11 -11.27 1.03
N ASP A 369 -0.42 -11.99 2.02
CA ASP A 369 0.40 -12.74 2.99
C ASP A 369 1.12 -13.93 2.35
N VAL A 370 0.45 -14.69 1.46
CA VAL A 370 1.10 -15.75 0.68
C VAL A 370 2.21 -15.17 -0.20
N LEU A 371 1.96 -14.06 -0.90
CA LEU A 371 2.96 -13.43 -1.76
C LEU A 371 4.11 -12.81 -0.96
N ALA A 372 3.84 -12.18 0.18
CA ALA A 372 4.88 -11.66 1.07
C ALA A 372 5.77 -12.78 1.60
N THR A 373 5.18 -13.93 1.96
CA THR A 373 5.91 -15.13 2.37
C THR A 373 6.78 -15.67 1.23
N ALA A 374 6.22 -15.77 0.02
CA ALA A 374 6.94 -16.24 -1.16
C ALA A 374 8.13 -15.32 -1.53
N ILE A 375 7.96 -14.00 -1.45
CA ILE A 375 9.04 -13.03 -1.69
C ILE A 375 10.13 -13.15 -0.62
N ALA A 376 9.75 -13.26 0.66
CA ALA A 376 10.70 -13.44 1.76
C ALA A 376 11.51 -14.73 1.61
N ALA A 377 10.87 -15.81 1.15
CA ALA A 377 11.49 -17.09 0.83
C ALA A 377 12.25 -17.10 -0.52
N ARG A 378 12.26 -15.98 -1.25
CA ARG A 378 12.90 -15.82 -2.56
C ARG A 378 12.40 -16.81 -3.61
N MET A 379 11.12 -17.18 -3.54
CA MET A 379 10.49 -18.08 -4.50
C MET A 379 10.49 -17.48 -5.91
N THR A 380 10.50 -18.36 -6.91
CA THR A 380 10.31 -18.02 -8.32
C THR A 380 8.84 -18.15 -8.73
N VAL A 381 8.47 -17.57 -9.88
CA VAL A 381 7.10 -17.61 -10.40
C VAL A 381 6.62 -19.01 -10.78
N ASP A 382 7.52 -19.90 -11.19
CA ASP A 382 7.20 -21.32 -11.40
C ASP A 382 6.93 -22.03 -10.08
N ALA A 383 7.76 -21.81 -9.05
CA ALA A 383 7.51 -22.34 -7.71
C ALA A 383 6.20 -21.81 -7.09
N LEU A 384 5.82 -20.57 -7.43
CA LEU A 384 4.52 -20.01 -7.05
C LEU A 384 3.34 -20.78 -7.67
N GLY A 385 3.52 -21.30 -8.89
CA GLY A 385 2.53 -22.14 -9.57
C GLY A 385 2.37 -23.54 -8.97
N GLU A 386 3.35 -24.01 -8.19
CA GLU A 386 3.36 -25.33 -7.56
C GLU A 386 2.92 -25.33 -6.09
N LEU A 387 2.47 -24.17 -5.57
CA LEU A 387 1.98 -24.09 -4.19
C LEU A 387 0.75 -24.96 -3.96
N ASP A 388 0.76 -25.75 -2.88
CA ASP A 388 -0.38 -26.52 -2.39
C ASP A 388 -1.13 -25.73 -1.32
N LEU A 389 -2.13 -24.94 -1.75
CA LEU A 389 -2.91 -24.06 -0.87
C LEU A 389 -4.24 -24.70 -0.49
N ALA A 390 -4.70 -24.44 0.73
CA ALA A 390 -5.96 -24.98 1.25
C ALA A 390 -7.16 -24.61 0.35
N TYR A 391 -7.93 -25.63 -0.03
CA TYR A 391 -9.09 -25.49 -0.91
C TYR A 391 -10.34 -26.17 -0.34
N ALA A 392 -11.39 -25.37 -0.21
CA ALA A 392 -12.79 -25.79 -0.30
C ALA A 392 -13.58 -24.64 -0.98
N PRO A 393 -14.77 -24.91 -1.56
CA PRO A 393 -15.50 -23.94 -2.35
C PRO A 393 -15.73 -22.56 -1.71
N PRO A 394 -16.00 -22.43 -0.39
CA PRO A 394 -16.21 -21.13 0.25
C PRO A 394 -14.95 -20.28 0.43
N PHE A 395 -13.75 -20.87 0.29
CA PHE A 395 -12.50 -20.23 0.72
C PHE A 395 -11.50 -20.02 -0.41
N GLY A 396 -11.59 -20.80 -1.49
CA GLY A 396 -10.62 -20.75 -2.56
C GLY A 396 -11.09 -21.49 -3.81
N ALA A 397 -10.15 -21.71 -4.72
CA ALA A 397 -10.37 -22.48 -5.94
C ALA A 397 -9.28 -23.56 -6.03
N ALA A 398 -9.54 -24.63 -6.79
CA ALA A 398 -8.55 -25.69 -7.04
C ALA A 398 -7.21 -25.14 -7.58
N LYS A 399 -7.23 -23.98 -8.24
CA LYS A 399 -6.05 -23.15 -8.48
C LYS A 399 -6.34 -21.75 -7.96
N ASP A 400 -5.70 -21.39 -6.85
CA ASP A 400 -5.81 -20.06 -6.26
C ASP A 400 -5.41 -18.96 -7.24
N ALA A 401 -5.88 -17.74 -7.01
CA ALA A 401 -5.47 -16.56 -7.77
C ALA A 401 -3.93 -16.44 -7.82
N VAL A 402 -3.23 -16.66 -6.70
CA VAL A 402 -1.76 -16.61 -6.61
C VAL A 402 -1.09 -17.65 -7.52
N ILE A 403 -1.59 -18.89 -7.49
CA ILE A 403 -1.09 -20.00 -8.32
C ILE A 403 -1.27 -19.66 -9.80
N ILE A 404 -2.44 -19.16 -10.18
CA ILE A 404 -2.73 -18.77 -11.56
C ILE A 404 -1.83 -17.61 -12.00
N THR A 405 -1.56 -16.63 -11.15
CA THR A 405 -0.63 -15.55 -11.47
C THR A 405 0.79 -16.08 -11.69
N GLY A 406 1.26 -17.01 -10.85
CA GLY A 406 2.56 -17.67 -11.01
C GLY A 406 2.67 -18.43 -12.34
N MET A 407 1.67 -19.27 -12.65
CA MET A 407 1.59 -19.99 -13.92
C MET A 407 1.58 -19.05 -15.13
N ALA A 408 0.84 -17.94 -15.05
CA ALA A 408 0.79 -16.95 -16.13
C ALA A 408 2.15 -16.27 -16.35
N ALA A 409 2.84 -15.90 -15.27
CA ALA A 409 4.17 -15.33 -15.32
C ALA A 409 5.22 -16.32 -15.86
N ASP A 410 5.18 -17.59 -15.43
CA ASP A 410 6.10 -18.60 -15.95
C ASP A 410 5.88 -18.87 -17.44
N ASN A 411 4.63 -18.85 -17.92
CA ASN A 411 4.34 -18.96 -19.36
C ASN A 411 5.00 -17.84 -20.19
N VAL A 412 4.95 -16.60 -19.68
CA VAL A 412 5.62 -15.45 -20.30
C VAL A 412 7.14 -15.62 -20.27
N ARG A 413 7.70 -15.99 -19.11
CA ARG A 413 9.13 -16.20 -18.93
C ARG A 413 9.68 -17.29 -19.84
N ARG A 414 8.93 -18.36 -20.09
CA ARG A 414 9.27 -19.44 -21.04
C ARG A 414 9.08 -19.06 -22.50
N GLY A 415 8.65 -17.83 -22.81
CA GLY A 415 8.42 -17.37 -24.18
C GLY A 415 7.22 -18.03 -24.87
N LEU A 416 6.25 -18.56 -24.12
CA LEU A 416 5.06 -19.17 -24.73
C LEU A 416 4.10 -18.14 -25.31
N VAL A 417 4.16 -16.91 -24.83
CA VAL A 417 3.34 -15.79 -25.33
C VAL A 417 4.06 -14.49 -25.04
N ASN A 418 3.96 -13.52 -25.95
CA ASN A 418 4.45 -12.18 -25.67
C ASN A 418 3.39 -11.43 -24.85
N PRO A 419 3.71 -10.95 -23.63
CA PRO A 419 2.81 -10.08 -22.91
C PRO A 419 2.79 -8.69 -23.54
N ILE A 420 1.69 -7.97 -23.37
CA ILE A 420 1.66 -6.52 -23.49
C ILE A 420 0.75 -5.94 -22.42
N THR A 421 1.21 -4.92 -21.70
CA THR A 421 0.41 -4.21 -20.70
C THR A 421 -0.50 -3.18 -21.36
N ALA A 422 -1.54 -2.75 -20.65
CA ALA A 422 -2.44 -1.69 -21.14
C ALA A 422 -1.67 -0.39 -21.46
N GLY A 423 -0.70 -0.01 -20.62
CA GLY A 423 0.12 1.17 -20.82
C GLY A 423 1.02 1.07 -22.06
N GLU A 424 1.64 -0.08 -22.30
CA GLU A 424 2.45 -0.33 -23.50
C GLU A 424 1.59 -0.32 -24.77
N LEU A 425 0.43 -0.97 -24.75
CA LEU A 425 -0.48 -0.98 -25.88
C LEU A 425 -1.00 0.43 -26.19
N LYS A 426 -1.34 1.23 -25.18
CA LYS A 426 -1.76 2.63 -25.36
C LYS A 426 -0.66 3.45 -26.04
N LYS A 427 0.60 3.30 -25.61
CA LYS A 427 1.76 3.96 -26.24
C LYS A 427 1.98 3.48 -27.68
N TRP A 428 1.83 2.18 -27.94
CA TRP A 428 1.95 1.61 -29.29
C TRP A 428 0.89 2.21 -30.22
N LEU A 429 -0.38 2.20 -29.81
CA LEU A 429 -1.49 2.72 -30.61
C LEU A 429 -1.39 4.23 -30.91
N ALA A 430 -0.78 4.99 -30.00
CA ALA A 430 -0.61 6.44 -30.15
C ALA A 430 0.56 6.84 -31.07
N ASN A 431 1.67 6.07 -31.06
CA ASN A 431 2.95 6.54 -31.61
C ASN A 431 3.49 5.71 -32.78
N ALA A 432 2.86 4.61 -33.17
CA ALA A 432 3.45 3.73 -34.19
C ALA A 432 3.01 4.04 -35.62
N ASP A 433 4.01 3.99 -36.49
CA ASP A 433 3.84 3.90 -37.94
C ASP A 433 3.12 2.59 -38.34
N GLU A 434 3.47 1.48 -37.66
CA GLU A 434 2.79 0.17 -37.79
C GLU A 434 1.90 -0.09 -36.56
N LYS A 435 0.58 0.08 -36.72
CA LYS A 435 -0.40 -0.27 -35.68
C LYS A 435 -0.66 -1.78 -35.65
N PRO A 436 -0.78 -2.39 -34.45
CA PRO A 436 -1.15 -3.78 -34.35
C PRO A 436 -2.61 -3.96 -34.76
N MET A 437 -2.93 -5.13 -35.30
CA MET A 437 -4.30 -5.59 -35.33
C MET A 437 -4.76 -5.89 -33.91
N LEU A 438 -6.01 -5.57 -33.62
CA LEU A 438 -6.65 -5.86 -32.34
C LEU A 438 -7.68 -6.96 -32.55
N LEU A 439 -7.61 -8.02 -31.75
CA LEU A 439 -8.57 -9.14 -31.78
C LEU A 439 -9.22 -9.29 -30.41
N ASP A 440 -10.52 -9.02 -30.36
CA ASP A 440 -11.35 -9.28 -29.21
C ASP A 440 -11.94 -10.69 -29.29
N VAL A 441 -11.66 -11.52 -28.27
CA VAL A 441 -12.17 -12.90 -28.18
C VAL A 441 -13.24 -13.09 -27.12
N ARG A 442 -13.86 -11.99 -26.64
CA ARG A 442 -15.00 -12.04 -25.72
C ARG A 442 -16.28 -12.47 -26.40
N ASN A 443 -17.28 -12.81 -25.59
CA ASN A 443 -18.62 -13.06 -26.10
C ASN A 443 -19.28 -11.75 -26.55
N PRO A 444 -20.22 -11.79 -27.51
CA PRO A 444 -20.88 -10.60 -28.05
C PRO A 444 -21.47 -9.67 -26.98
N ASP A 445 -22.11 -10.22 -25.94
CA ASP A 445 -22.74 -9.43 -24.87
C ASP A 445 -21.71 -8.56 -24.12
N GLU A 446 -20.53 -9.10 -23.83
CA GLU A 446 -19.48 -8.35 -23.14
C GLU A 446 -18.96 -7.17 -23.98
N VAL A 447 -18.87 -7.37 -25.30
CA VAL A 447 -18.47 -6.32 -26.25
C VAL A 447 -19.57 -5.26 -26.37
N HIS A 448 -20.84 -5.68 -26.38
CA HIS A 448 -21.98 -4.78 -26.40
C HIS A 448 -22.03 -3.89 -25.15
N GLU A 449 -21.78 -4.47 -23.96
CA GLU A 449 -21.83 -3.76 -22.68
C GLU A 449 -20.70 -2.74 -22.50
N THR A 450 -19.48 -3.07 -22.95
CA THR A 450 -18.28 -2.30 -22.58
C THR A 450 -17.52 -1.71 -23.76
N GLY A 451 -17.96 -1.97 -24.99
CA GLY A 451 -17.22 -1.63 -26.21
C GLY A 451 -15.92 -2.44 -26.33
N GLY A 452 -15.11 -2.14 -27.34
CA GLY A 452 -13.77 -2.72 -27.53
C GLY A 452 -12.70 -1.63 -27.63
N ILE A 453 -11.46 -2.05 -27.93
CA ILE A 453 -10.33 -1.14 -28.07
C ILE A 453 -10.21 -0.70 -29.53
N GLY A 454 -10.44 0.58 -29.79
CA GLY A 454 -10.25 1.18 -31.11
C GLY A 454 -10.99 0.44 -32.23
N SER A 455 -10.31 0.21 -33.35
CA SER A 455 -10.79 -0.68 -34.42
C SER A 455 -10.25 -2.09 -34.18
N PHE A 456 -11.14 -3.07 -34.11
CA PHE A 456 -10.80 -4.44 -33.76
C PHE A 456 -11.61 -5.46 -34.58
N PHE A 457 -11.04 -6.65 -34.73
CA PHE A 457 -11.75 -7.84 -35.14
C PHE A 457 -12.40 -8.48 -33.92
N HIS A 458 -13.61 -8.99 -34.09
CA HIS A 458 -14.32 -9.70 -33.03
C HIS A 458 -14.58 -11.14 -33.45
N VAL A 459 -13.92 -12.08 -32.78
CA VAL A 459 -14.12 -13.51 -32.98
C VAL A 459 -14.11 -14.18 -31.61
N PRO A 460 -15.27 -14.55 -31.04
CA PRO A 460 -15.33 -15.24 -29.75
C PRO A 460 -14.37 -16.44 -29.70
N LEU A 461 -13.74 -16.67 -28.54
CA LEU A 461 -12.72 -17.73 -28.42
C LEU A 461 -13.21 -19.10 -28.91
N ASP A 462 -14.46 -19.45 -28.61
CA ASP A 462 -15.03 -20.75 -28.95
C ASP A 462 -15.21 -20.94 -30.47
N ASP A 463 -15.39 -19.83 -31.21
CA ASP A 463 -15.51 -19.81 -32.67
C ASP A 463 -14.15 -19.72 -33.37
N LEU A 464 -13.12 -19.18 -32.68
CA LEU A 464 -11.84 -18.79 -33.27
C LEU A 464 -11.18 -19.94 -34.05
N ARG A 465 -11.29 -21.18 -33.58
CA ARG A 465 -10.67 -22.33 -34.26
C ARG A 465 -11.25 -22.58 -35.64
N GLN A 466 -12.55 -22.34 -35.83
CA GLN A 466 -13.27 -22.55 -37.08
C GLN A 466 -13.15 -21.32 -38.00
N LYS A 467 -13.07 -20.12 -37.40
CA LYS A 467 -13.06 -18.83 -38.09
C LYS A 467 -11.68 -18.21 -38.23
N VAL A 468 -10.59 -18.94 -37.96
CA VAL A 468 -9.24 -18.39 -38.02
C VAL A 468 -8.89 -17.84 -39.41
N GLU A 469 -9.48 -18.41 -40.46
CA GLU A 469 -9.30 -17.97 -41.86
C GLU A 469 -9.97 -16.61 -42.15
N GLU A 470 -10.89 -16.15 -41.29
CA GLU A 470 -11.47 -14.81 -41.36
C GLU A 470 -10.49 -13.73 -40.88
N LEU A 471 -9.43 -14.12 -40.17
CA LEU A 471 -8.37 -13.21 -39.77
C LEU A 471 -7.37 -13.01 -40.92
N PRO A 472 -6.84 -11.78 -41.10
CA PRO A 472 -5.74 -11.52 -42.01
C PRO A 472 -4.62 -12.56 -41.90
N SER A 473 -4.17 -13.03 -43.07
CA SER A 473 -3.25 -14.16 -43.21
C SER A 473 -1.78 -13.77 -43.09
N SER A 474 -1.45 -12.49 -42.85
CA SER A 474 -0.08 -12.01 -42.73
C SER A 474 0.54 -12.49 -41.40
N PRO A 475 1.45 -13.48 -41.41
CA PRO A 475 1.98 -14.07 -40.16
C PRO A 475 2.87 -13.09 -39.37
N ASP A 476 3.39 -12.07 -40.04
CA ASP A 476 4.32 -11.08 -39.50
C ASP A 476 3.62 -9.75 -39.13
N GLN A 477 2.31 -9.61 -39.38
CA GLN A 477 1.55 -8.46 -38.88
C GLN A 477 1.37 -8.59 -37.36
N PRO A 478 1.71 -7.55 -36.58
CA PRO A 478 1.55 -7.61 -35.13
C PRO A 478 0.07 -7.72 -34.76
N LEU A 479 -0.25 -8.68 -33.91
CA LEU A 479 -1.60 -8.99 -33.47
C LEU A 479 -1.67 -8.96 -31.95
N VAL A 480 -2.50 -8.09 -31.40
CA VAL A 480 -2.79 -8.02 -29.97
C VAL A 480 -4.15 -8.65 -29.72
N VAL A 481 -4.15 -9.74 -28.95
CA VAL A 481 -5.35 -10.48 -28.58
C VAL A 481 -5.75 -10.08 -27.17
N TYR A 482 -7.03 -9.80 -26.97
CA TYR A 482 -7.55 -9.43 -25.66
C TYR A 482 -8.91 -10.05 -25.38
N CYS A 483 -9.20 -10.18 -24.09
CA CYS A 483 -10.50 -10.62 -23.61
C CYS A 483 -10.85 -9.83 -22.34
N ARG A 484 -11.82 -10.28 -21.52
CA ARG A 484 -12.14 -9.62 -20.25
C ARG A 484 -10.95 -9.48 -19.31
N SER A 485 -10.25 -10.59 -19.05
CA SER A 485 -9.27 -10.71 -17.94
C SER A 485 -7.89 -11.24 -18.33
N GLY A 486 -7.66 -11.52 -19.62
CA GLY A 486 -6.38 -12.04 -20.14
C GLY A 486 -6.32 -13.57 -20.32
N HIS A 487 -7.24 -14.35 -19.72
CA HIS A 487 -7.19 -15.81 -19.79
C HIS A 487 -7.63 -16.38 -21.15
N ARG A 488 -8.80 -15.97 -21.66
CA ARG A 488 -9.29 -16.43 -22.98
C ARG A 488 -8.37 -15.97 -24.11
N SER A 489 -7.86 -14.75 -24.00
CA SER A 489 -6.90 -14.20 -24.96
C SER A 489 -5.54 -14.90 -24.92
N TYR A 490 -5.09 -15.41 -23.76
CA TYR A 490 -3.93 -16.31 -23.72
C TYR A 490 -4.19 -17.60 -24.53
N VAL A 491 -5.35 -18.24 -24.37
CA VAL A 491 -5.70 -19.46 -25.12
C VAL A 491 -5.75 -19.17 -26.63
N ALA A 492 -6.40 -18.08 -27.03
CA ALA A 492 -6.44 -17.62 -28.41
C ALA A 492 -5.02 -17.33 -28.95
N ALA A 493 -4.18 -16.61 -28.20
CA ALA A 493 -2.82 -16.30 -28.61
C ALA A 493 -2.00 -17.58 -28.84
N ARG A 494 -2.10 -18.57 -27.96
CA ARG A 494 -1.44 -19.87 -28.13
C ARG A 494 -1.93 -20.61 -29.37
N MET A 495 -3.24 -20.58 -29.64
CA MET A 495 -3.83 -21.16 -30.85
C MET A 495 -3.28 -20.51 -32.12
N LEU A 496 -3.21 -19.18 -32.14
CA LEU A 496 -2.73 -18.39 -33.27
C LEU A 496 -1.22 -18.62 -33.50
N ILE A 497 -0.40 -18.63 -32.44
CA ILE A 497 1.02 -18.95 -32.53
C ILE A 497 1.24 -20.34 -33.15
N GLN A 498 0.45 -21.34 -32.73
CA GLN A 498 0.51 -22.70 -33.30
C GLN A 498 0.03 -22.79 -34.75
N ARG A 499 -0.78 -21.82 -35.21
CA ARG A 499 -1.20 -21.68 -36.61
C ARG A 499 -0.23 -20.87 -37.47
N GLY A 500 0.88 -20.39 -36.90
CA GLY A 500 1.97 -19.75 -37.63
C GLY A 500 2.04 -18.23 -37.50
N TYR A 501 1.15 -17.58 -36.76
CA TYR A 501 1.26 -16.16 -36.45
C TYR A 501 2.48 -15.91 -35.56
N ARG A 502 3.42 -15.05 -35.98
CA ARG A 502 4.72 -14.88 -35.32
C ARG A 502 4.77 -13.74 -34.32
N ARG A 503 4.02 -12.65 -34.55
CA ARG A 503 3.99 -11.44 -33.70
C ARG A 503 2.68 -11.31 -32.93
N VAL A 504 2.34 -12.34 -32.15
CA VAL A 504 1.14 -12.36 -31.30
C VAL A 504 1.46 -11.90 -29.89
N TYR A 505 0.67 -10.96 -29.38
CA TYR A 505 0.74 -10.40 -28.04
C TYR A 505 -0.56 -10.65 -27.30
N ASN A 506 -0.50 -11.01 -26.03
CA ASN A 506 -1.66 -11.13 -25.16
C ASN A 506 -1.74 -9.90 -24.24
N LEU A 507 -2.86 -9.18 -24.29
CA LEU A 507 -3.10 -8.05 -23.38
C LEU A 507 -3.27 -8.57 -21.95
N VAL A 508 -2.27 -8.31 -21.12
CA VAL A 508 -2.22 -8.81 -19.74
C VAL A 508 -3.31 -8.11 -18.91
N GLY A 509 -4.12 -8.88 -18.18
CA GLY A 509 -5.28 -8.38 -17.44
C GLY A 509 -6.50 -8.02 -18.32
N GLY A 510 -6.38 -8.06 -19.65
CA GLY A 510 -7.47 -7.83 -20.60
C GLY A 510 -8.14 -6.45 -20.48
N MET A 511 -9.42 -6.38 -20.86
CA MET A 511 -10.23 -5.15 -20.78
C MET A 511 -10.35 -4.60 -19.36
N THR A 512 -10.32 -5.44 -18.33
CA THR A 512 -10.36 -4.98 -16.94
C THR A 512 -9.13 -4.13 -16.60
N ALA A 513 -7.94 -4.54 -17.04
CA ALA A 513 -6.72 -3.74 -16.87
C ALA A 513 -6.69 -2.52 -17.80
N TRP A 514 -7.21 -2.65 -19.03
CA TRP A 514 -7.32 -1.54 -19.99
C TRP A 514 -8.17 -0.39 -19.45
N GLN A 515 -9.39 -0.69 -18.99
CA GLN A 515 -10.29 0.30 -18.39
C GLN A 515 -9.71 0.89 -17.11
N ALA A 516 -9.06 0.06 -16.28
CA ALA A 516 -8.40 0.51 -15.07
C ALA A 516 -7.27 1.51 -15.34
N ALA A 517 -6.55 1.37 -16.46
CA ALA A 517 -5.51 2.30 -16.89
C ALA A 517 -6.05 3.64 -17.45
N GLY A 518 -7.38 3.86 -17.43
CA GLY A 518 -8.03 5.03 -18.02
C GLY A 518 -7.74 5.15 -19.52
N ALA A 519 -7.76 4.03 -20.24
CA ALA A 519 -7.35 3.92 -21.63
C ALA A 519 -8.51 3.77 -22.61
#